data_AF-A0A7Y8PBB8-F1
#
_entry.id   AF-A0A7Y8PBB8-F1
#
_cell.length_a   1.000
_cell.length_b   1.000
_cell.length_c   1.000
_cell.angle_alpha   90.00
_cell.angle_beta   90.00
_cell.angle_gamma   90.00
#
_symmetry.space_group_name_H-M   'P 1'
#
loop_
_entity.id
_entity.type
_entity.pdbx_description
1 polymer ?
#
loop_
_entity_poly.entity_id
_entity_poly.type
_entity_poly.pdbx_seq_one_letter_code
_entity_poly.pdbx_strand_id
1 'polypeptide(L)' 'MKILSAYTTKHSLRALKRLHKNIVRQQINVGNLNKMYRAMLHLERYIDRLDHDKRENLY' A
#
# COMPACT_ATOMS: atom_id res chain seq x y z
N MET A 1 15.08 5.52 -19.61
CA MET A 1 14.95 4.60 -18.46
C MET A 1 13.53 4.70 -17.91
N LYS A 2 12.69 3.67 -18.10
CA LYS A 2 11.46 3.57 -17.30
C LYS A 2 11.91 3.21 -15.89
N ILE A 3 11.82 4.15 -14.96
CA ILE A 3 11.95 3.84 -13.54
C ILE A 3 10.84 2.82 -13.28
N LEU A 4 11.20 1.54 -13.20
CA LEU A 4 10.32 0.49 -12.69
C LEU A 4 10.10 0.87 -11.23
N SER A 5 9.12 1.74 -11.00
CA SER A 5 8.65 2.05 -9.67
C SER A 5 8.40 0.71 -8.98
N ALA A 6 9.06 0.49 -7.85
CA ALA A 6 8.90 -0.73 -7.04
C ALA A 6 7.43 -0.95 -6.60
N TYR A 7 6.59 0.06 -6.80
CA TYR A 7 5.15 0.06 -6.56
C TYR A 7 4.41 0.34 -7.85
N THR A 8 3.38 -0.46 -8.10
CA THR A 8 2.45 -0.21 -9.20
C THR A 8 1.49 0.94 -8.84
N THR A 9 0.89 1.60 -9.84
CA THR A 9 -0.16 2.60 -9.63
C THR A 9 -1.31 2.05 -8.77
N LYS A 10 -1.59 0.74 -8.89
CA LYS A 10 -2.59 0.02 -8.10
C LYS A 10 -2.23 0.00 -6.60
N HIS A 11 -0.96 -0.24 -6.26
CA HIS A 11 -0.47 -0.18 -4.88
C HIS A 11 -0.61 1.24 -4.31
N SER A 12 -0.24 2.25 -5.08
CA SER A 12 -0.36 3.66 -4.69
C SER A 12 -1.80 4.08 -4.40
N LEU A 13 -2.74 3.71 -5.28
CA LEU A 13 -4.17 4.04 -5.10
C LEU A 13 -4.77 3.34 -3.87
N ARG A 14 -4.46 2.06 -3.65
CA ARG A 14 -4.94 1.33 -2.48
C ARG A 14 -4.34 1.86 -1.18
N ALA A 15 -3.05 2.16 -1.18
CA ALA A 15 -2.37 2.79 -0.04
C ALA A 15 -2.99 4.15 0.30
N LEU A 16 -3.25 4.98 -0.71
CA LEU A 16 -3.91 6.28 -0.54
C LEU A 16 -5.34 6.13 -0.01
N LYS A 17 -6.12 5.16 -0.53
CA LYS A 17 -7.48 4.87 -0.05
C LYS A 17 -7.48 4.46 1.43
N ARG A 18 -6.54 3.61 1.85
CA ARG A 18 -6.37 3.23 3.27
C ARG A 18 -5.96 4.43 4.12
N LEU A 19 -4.99 5.21 3.65
CA LEU A 19 -4.52 6.39 4.36
C LEU A 19 -5.66 7.38 4.58
N HIS A 20 -6.41 7.71 3.51
CA HIS A 20 -7.56 8.60 3.56
C HIS A 20 -8.63 8.12 4.57
N LYS A 21 -8.97 6.82 4.56
CA LYS A 21 -9.92 6.24 5.52
C LYS A 21 -9.47 6.44 6.98
N ASN A 22 -8.18 6.33 7.26
CA ASN A 22 -7.64 6.50 8.61
C ASN A 22 -7.51 7.98 9.02
N ILE A 23 -7.28 8.89 8.07
CA ILE A 23 -7.34 10.35 8.30
C ILE A 23 -8.76 10.77 8.68
N VAL A 24 -9.78 10.32 7.94
CA VAL A 24 -11.19 10.62 8.24
C VAL A 24 -11.58 10.11 9.63
N ARG A 25 -11.00 8.99 10.07
CA ARG A 25 -11.18 8.43 11.41
C ARG A 25 -10.34 9.12 12.50
N GLN A 26 -9.56 10.15 12.16
CA GLN A 26 -8.63 10.85 13.05
C GLN A 26 -7.59 9.91 13.72
N GLN A 27 -7.32 8.75 13.11
CA GLN A 27 -6.36 7.76 13.62
C GLN A 27 -4.93 8.06 13.18
N ILE A 28 -4.73 9.09 12.34
CA ILE A 28 -3.43 9.46 11.78
C ILE A 28 -3.18 10.93 12.02
N ASN A 29 -2.04 11.22 12.63
CA ASN A 29 -1.49 12.56 12.69
C ASN A 29 -0.91 12.94 11.30
N VAL A 30 -1.46 13.99 10.70
CA VAL A 30 -1.07 14.49 9.36
C VAL A 30 0.42 14.89 9.31
N GLY A 31 1.05 15.23 10.44
CA GLY A 31 2.48 15.50 10.52
C GLY A 31 3.38 14.33 10.08
N ASN A 32 2.87 13.09 10.14
CA ASN A 32 3.59 11.89 9.72
C ASN A 32 3.04 11.26 8.42
N LEU A 33 2.27 12.02 7.63
CA LEU A 33 1.55 11.50 6.46
C LEU A 33 2.47 10.81 5.45
N ASN A 34 3.66 11.36 5.18
CA ASN A 34 4.62 10.76 4.23
C ASN A 34 5.16 9.41 4.73
N LYS A 35 5.53 9.32 6.01
CA LYS A 35 5.96 8.06 6.64
C LYS A 35 4.84 7.02 6.60
N MET A 36 3.61 7.42 6.91
CA MET A 36 2.44 6.55 6.87
C MET A 36 2.11 6.08 5.46
N TYR A 37 2.19 6.97 4.47
CA TYR A 37 1.97 6.61 3.07
C TYR A 37 3.00 5.59 2.58
N ARG A 38 4.28 5.77 2.90
CA ARG A 38 5.33 4.79 2.60
C ARG A 38 5.06 3.44 3.27
N ALA A 39 4.67 3.42 4.54
CA ALA A 39 4.30 2.18 5.24
C ALA A 39 3.10 1.47 4.57
N MET A 40 2.08 2.23 4.16
CA MET A 40 0.93 1.68 3.44
C MET A 40 1.30 1.12 2.05
N LEU A 41 2.24 1.75 1.33
CA LEU A 41 2.77 1.20 0.07
C LEU A 41 3.44 -0.15 0.26
N HIS A 42 4.28 -0.28 1.30
CA HIS A 42 4.91 -1.55 1.66
C HIS A 42 3.88 -2.62 2.02
N LEU A 43 2.83 -2.23 2.77
CA LEU A 43 1.73 -3.13 3.12
C LEU A 43 0.99 -3.64 1.88
N GLU A 44 0.61 -2.77 0.95
CA GLU A 44 -0.08 -3.17 -0.28
C GLU A 44 0.76 -4.13 -1.13
N ARG A 45 2.07 -3.89 -1.22
CA ARG A 45 2.99 -4.82 -1.88
C ARG A 45 3.09 -6.17 -1.16
N TYR A 46 3.04 -6.18 0.16
CA TYR A 46 3.05 -7.42 0.94
C TYR A 46 1.76 -8.21 0.77
N ILE A 47 0.61 -7.54 0.79
CA ILE A 47 -0.69 -8.18 0.53
C ILE A 47 -0.75 -8.79 -0.88
N ASP A 48 -0.28 -8.07 -1.90
CA ASP A 48 -0.25 -8.61 -3.27
C ASP A 48 0.68 -9.82 -3.38
N ARG A 49 1.81 -9.86 -2.65
CA ARG A 49 2.67 -11.05 -2.57
C ARG A 49 1.96 -12.23 -1.90
N LEU A 50 1.29 -11.99 -0.76
CA LEU A 50 0.51 -13.02 -0.09
C LEU A 50 -0.63 -13.57 -0.96
N ASP A 51 -1.29 -12.72 -1.77
CA ASP A 51 -2.31 -13.17 -2.72
C ASP A 51 -1.70 -14.04 -3.83
N HIS A 52 -0.50 -13.68 -4.29
CA HIS A 52 0.25 -14.47 -5.28
C HIS A 52 0.64 -15.84 -4.71
N ASP A 53 1.26 -15.88 -3.53
CA ASP A 53 1.65 -17.13 -2.87
C ASP A 53 0.44 -18.04 -2.62
N LYS A 54 -0.71 -17.47 -2.22
CA LYS A 54 -1.94 -18.25 -2.05
C LYS A 54 -2.43 -18.85 -3.36
N ARG A 55 -2.36 -18.11 -4.46
CA ARG A 55 -2.74 -18.62 -5.79
C ARG A 55 -1.82 -19.73 -6.25
N GLU A 56 -0.52 -19.62 -6.01
CA GLU A 56 0.44 -20.68 -6.34
C GLU A 56 0.27 -21.94 -5.49
N ASN A 57 -0.08 -21.81 -4.21
CA ASN A 57 -0.32 -22.97 -3.32
C ASN A 57 -1.71 -23.62 -3.48
N LEU A 58 -2.57 -23.08 -4.35
CA LEU A 58 -3.91 -23.62 -4.65
C LEU A 58 -3.95 -24.45 -5.95
N TYR A 59 -2.81 -24.57 -6.65
CA TYR A 59 -2.57 -25.44 -7.81
C TYR A 59 -1.42 -26.40 -7.52
#